data_AF-A0A8J2SZH7-F1
#
_entry.id   AF-A0A8J2SZH7-F1
#
_cell.length_a   1.000
_cell.length_b   1.000
_cell.length_c   1.000
_cell.angle_alpha   90.00
_cell.angle_beta   90.00
_cell.angle_gamma   90.00
#
_symmetry.space_group_name_H-M   'P 1'
#
loop_
_entity.id
_entity.type
_entity.pdbx_description
1 polymer ?
#
loop_
_entity_poly.entity_id
_entity_poly.type
_entity_poly.pdbx_seq_one_letter_code
_entity_poly.pdbx_strand_id
1 'polypeptide(L)'
;MLRDVYSGRLKLHGEEHEQTAIAANNYAASLLTLKRHEEAKALYRKTIPVARRVSGKNDEELTLKLGWNYADALYTDPDATLDDIREAVRTLEDLERTTRRVLGGAHPFATGIVDALRQSRATLRAREAGKSVVFEYT
;
A
#
# COMPACT_ATOMS: atom_id res chain seq x y z
N MET A 1 -1.16 -14.23 -17.34
CA MET A 1 -2.30 -14.73 -16.55
C MET A 1 -2.92 -13.65 -15.64
N LEU A 2 -2.28 -13.16 -14.57
CA LEU A 2 -2.93 -12.19 -13.66
C LEU A 2 -3.29 -10.84 -14.32
N ARG A 3 -2.44 -10.35 -15.25
CA ARG A 3 -2.76 -9.20 -16.11
C ARG A 3 -4.04 -9.43 -16.93
N ASP A 4 -4.16 -10.62 -17.51
CA ASP A 4 -5.29 -10.98 -18.39
C ASP A 4 -6.57 -11.14 -17.58
N VAL A 5 -6.47 -11.71 -16.37
CA VAL A 5 -7.58 -11.77 -15.40
C VAL A 5 -8.05 -10.38 -15.01
N TYR A 6 -7.13 -9.47 -14.66
CA TYR A 6 -7.48 -8.09 -14.34
C TYR A 6 -8.14 -7.40 -15.54
N SER A 7 -7.58 -7.53 -16.74
CA SER A 7 -8.15 -6.96 -17.96
C SER A 7 -9.54 -7.52 -18.27
N GLY A 8 -9.74 -8.83 -18.09
CA GLY A 8 -11.04 -9.48 -18.27
C GLY A 8 -12.08 -9.00 -17.27
N ARG A 9 -11.73 -8.89 -15.99
CA ARG A 9 -12.63 -8.35 -14.94
C ARG A 9 -12.98 -6.89 -15.18
N LEU A 10 -11.99 -6.08 -15.57
CA LEU A 10 -12.18 -4.68 -15.92
C LEU A 10 -13.17 -4.51 -17.10
N LYS A 11 -13.06 -5.35 -18.14
CA LYS A 11 -13.98 -5.33 -19.28
C LYS A 11 -15.38 -5.82 -18.93
N LEU A 12 -15.49 -6.85 -18.10
CA LEU A 12 -16.76 -7.49 -17.77
C LEU A 12 -17.59 -6.68 -16.79
N HIS A 13 -16.93 -6.12 -15.76
CA HIS A 13 -17.60 -5.53 -14.60
C HIS A 13 -17.36 -4.02 -14.45
N GLY A 14 -16.40 -3.46 -15.19
CA GLY A 14 -15.96 -2.07 -15.02
C GLY A 14 -15.01 -1.88 -13.83
N GLU A 15 -14.61 -0.62 -13.62
CA GLU A 15 -13.68 -0.23 -12.54
C GLU A 15 -14.35 -0.31 -11.17
N GLU A 16 -15.59 0.17 -11.04
CA GLU A 16 -16.35 0.24 -9.79
C GLU A 16 -17.00 -1.11 -9.42
N HIS A 17 -16.20 -2.18 -9.38
CA HIS A 17 -16.66 -3.50 -8.96
C HIS A 17 -15.64 -4.18 -8.05
N GLU A 18 -16.11 -4.79 -6.96
CA GLU A 18 -15.28 -5.44 -5.94
C GLU A 18 -14.34 -6.51 -6.54
N GLN A 19 -14.87 -7.40 -7.39
CA GLN A 19 -14.06 -8.39 -8.11
C GLN A 19 -12.97 -7.79 -9.02
N THR A 20 -13.18 -6.58 -9.57
CA THR A 20 -12.15 -5.87 -10.32
C THR A 20 -11.06 -5.35 -9.38
N ALA A 21 -11.44 -4.82 -8.21
CA ALA A 21 -10.48 -4.38 -7.19
C ALA A 21 -9.65 -5.54 -6.62
N ILE A 22 -10.26 -6.72 -6.39
CA ILE A 22 -9.55 -7.93 -5.97
C ILE A 22 -8.55 -8.37 -7.05
N ALA A 23 -8.97 -8.39 -8.32
CA ALA A 23 -8.09 -8.75 -9.42
C ALA A 23 -6.92 -7.76 -9.59
N ALA A 24 -7.18 -6.46 -9.39
CA ALA A 24 -6.16 -5.43 -9.39
C ALA A 24 -5.14 -5.62 -8.26
N ASN A 25 -5.60 -5.92 -7.03
CA ASN A 25 -4.71 -6.22 -5.90
C ASN A 25 -3.76 -7.39 -6.22
N ASN A 26 -4.28 -8.48 -6.77
CA ASN A 26 -3.48 -9.66 -7.10
C ASN A 26 -2.49 -9.38 -8.22
N TYR A 27 -2.91 -8.61 -9.23
CA TYR A 27 -2.01 -8.20 -10.29
C TYR A 27 -0.90 -7.27 -9.77
N ALA A 28 -1.22 -6.29 -8.93
CA ALA A 28 -0.26 -5.40 -8.30
C ALA A 28 0.74 -6.17 -7.41
N ALA A 29 0.28 -7.13 -6.61
CA ALA A 29 1.16 -7.98 -5.80
C ALA A 29 2.11 -8.80 -6.68
N SER A 30 1.64 -9.31 -7.83
CA SER A 30 2.50 -9.99 -8.81
C SER A 30 3.50 -9.04 -9.48
N LEU A 31 3.20 -7.74 -9.58
CA LEU A 31 4.18 -6.77 -10.08
C LEU A 31 5.30 -6.56 -9.06
N LEU A 32 5.00 -6.58 -7.77
CA LEU A 32 6.01 -6.51 -6.70
C LEU A 32 6.97 -7.72 -6.73
N THR A 33 6.45 -8.94 -6.90
CA THR A 33 7.31 -10.13 -7.02
C THR A 33 8.20 -10.09 -8.26
N LEU A 34 7.77 -9.38 -9.31
CA LEU A 34 8.53 -9.11 -10.52
C LEU A 34 9.42 -7.86 -10.42
N LYS A 35 9.53 -7.23 -9.24
CA LYS A 35 10.28 -5.99 -8.99
C LYS A 35 9.83 -4.79 -9.83
N ARG A 36 8.58 -4.80 -10.30
CA ARG A 36 7.96 -3.70 -11.07
C ARG A 36 7.23 -2.76 -10.11
N HIS A 37 7.99 -2.15 -9.20
CA HIS A 37 7.46 -1.35 -8.08
C HIS A 37 6.59 -0.18 -8.56
N GLU A 38 7.05 0.60 -9.54
CA GLU A 38 6.30 1.76 -10.05
C GLU A 38 4.93 1.40 -10.62
N GLU A 39 4.85 0.31 -11.37
CA GLU A 39 3.57 -0.16 -11.92
C GLU A 39 2.64 -0.68 -10.83
N ALA A 40 3.19 -1.34 -9.80
CA ALA A 40 2.42 -1.77 -8.64
C ALA A 40 1.87 -0.56 -7.87
N LYS A 41 2.72 0.43 -7.56
CA LYS A 41 2.34 1.69 -6.88
C LYS A 41 1.23 2.40 -7.64
N ALA A 42 1.38 2.57 -8.96
CA ALA A 42 0.38 3.21 -9.81
C ALA A 42 -0.96 2.48 -9.78
N LEU A 43 -0.93 1.14 -9.85
CA LEU A 43 -2.14 0.33 -9.79
C LEU A 43 -2.83 0.44 -8.42
N TYR A 44 -2.07 0.37 -7.31
CA TYR A 44 -2.62 0.55 -5.97
C TYR A 44 -3.23 1.94 -5.76
N ARG A 45 -2.55 3.02 -6.20
CA ARG A 45 -3.08 4.39 -6.13
C ARG A 45 -4.42 4.53 -6.85
N LYS A 46 -4.60 3.84 -7.99
CA LYS A 46 -5.87 3.82 -8.73
C LYS A 46 -6.93 2.96 -8.03
N THR A 47 -6.56 1.81 -7.49
CA THR A 47 -7.53 0.83 -6.97
C THR A 47 -8.03 1.15 -5.57
N ILE A 48 -7.22 1.69 -4.66
CA ILE A 48 -7.62 1.94 -3.26
C ILE A 48 -8.86 2.85 -3.15
N PRO A 49 -8.96 4.00 -3.85
CA PRO A 49 -10.15 4.84 -3.80
C PRO A 49 -11.41 4.14 -4.31
N VAL A 50 -11.26 3.29 -5.33
CA VAL A 50 -12.36 2.49 -5.91
C VAL A 50 -12.82 1.44 -4.90
N ALA A 51 -11.88 0.67 -4.33
CA ALA A 51 -12.17 -0.33 -3.31
C ALA A 51 -12.94 0.27 -2.12
N ARG A 52 -12.53 1.45 -1.65
CA ARG A 52 -13.23 2.19 -0.58
C ARG A 52 -14.67 2.58 -0.94
N ARG A 53 -14.97 2.85 -2.21
CA ARG A 53 -16.33 3.17 -2.67
C ARG A 53 -17.19 1.91 -2.79
N VAL A 54 -16.65 0.85 -3.39
CA VAL A 54 -17.42 -0.37 -3.73
C VAL A 54 -17.67 -1.28 -2.52
N SER A 55 -16.71 -1.38 -1.59
CA SER A 55 -16.83 -2.21 -0.38
C SER A 55 -17.73 -1.57 0.69
N GLY A 56 -18.15 -0.31 0.49
CA GLY A 56 -18.87 0.46 1.51
C GLY A 56 -18.04 0.65 2.79
N LYS A 57 -18.67 1.24 3.83
CA LYS A 57 -17.98 1.49 5.11
C LYS A 57 -17.73 0.22 5.94
N ASN A 58 -18.34 -0.92 5.58
CA ASN A 58 -18.39 -2.10 6.44
C ASN A 58 -17.44 -3.23 6.00
N ASP A 59 -17.05 -3.28 4.72
CA ASP A 59 -16.09 -4.28 4.24
C ASP A 59 -14.67 -3.68 4.21
N GLU A 60 -14.12 -3.62 5.41
CA GLU A 60 -12.79 -3.06 5.66
C GLU A 60 -11.68 -4.05 5.24
N GLU A 61 -11.97 -5.33 5.05
CA GLU A 61 -10.96 -6.36 4.80
C GLU A 61 -10.22 -6.13 3.47
N LEU A 62 -10.94 -5.87 2.39
CA LEU A 62 -10.33 -5.60 1.08
C LEU A 62 -9.47 -4.33 1.11
N THR A 63 -9.98 -3.27 1.75
CA THR A 63 -9.26 -1.99 1.87
C THR A 63 -8.00 -2.15 2.73
N LEU A 64 -8.07 -2.92 3.81
CA LEU A 64 -6.91 -3.23 4.67
C LEU A 64 -5.83 -4.00 3.90
N LYS A 65 -6.21 -5.02 3.13
CA LYS A 65 -5.27 -5.80 2.31
C LYS A 65 -4.61 -4.96 1.23
N LEU A 66 -5.38 -4.16 0.50
CA LEU A 66 -4.86 -3.24 -0.52
C LEU A 66 -3.90 -2.22 0.09
N GLY A 67 -4.28 -1.61 1.22
CA GLY A 67 -3.43 -0.64 1.90
C GLY A 67 -2.13 -1.26 2.42
N TRP A 68 -2.18 -2.46 2.98
CA TRP A 68 -0.98 -3.18 3.44
C TRP A 68 -0.01 -3.42 2.28
N ASN A 69 -0.49 -4.00 1.18
CA ASN A 69 0.36 -4.28 0.03
C ASN A 69 0.87 -3.00 -0.64
N TYR A 70 0.10 -1.92 -0.59
CA TYR A 70 0.54 -0.63 -1.11
C TYR A 70 1.64 0.00 -0.25
N ALA A 71 1.49 -0.04 1.08
CA ALA A 71 2.55 0.41 1.99
C ALA A 71 3.83 -0.43 1.81
N ASP A 72 3.68 -1.74 1.68
CA ASP A 72 4.79 -2.65 1.38
C ASP A 72 5.45 -2.31 0.04
N ALA A 73 4.68 -2.03 -1.01
CA ALA A 73 5.18 -1.59 -2.31
C ALA A 73 6.01 -0.30 -2.25
N LEU A 74 5.58 0.65 -1.42
CA LEU A 74 6.25 1.94 -1.23
C LEU A 74 7.51 1.82 -0.37
N TYR A 75 7.49 0.91 0.61
CA TYR A 75 8.58 0.75 1.58
C TYR A 75 9.68 -0.20 1.10
N THR A 76 9.33 -1.28 0.42
CA THR A 76 10.29 -2.33 -0.02
C THR A 76 11.00 -1.99 -1.32
N ASP A 77 10.54 -0.98 -2.05
CA ASP A 77 11.19 -0.51 -3.25
C ASP A 77 12.58 0.08 -2.91
N PRO A 78 13.68 -0.52 -3.42
CA PRO A 78 15.03 0.02 -3.21
C PRO A 78 15.17 1.46 -3.68
N ASP A 79 14.44 1.82 -4.74
CA ASP A 79 14.45 3.14 -5.37
C ASP A 79 13.37 4.06 -4.81
N ALA A 80 12.70 3.68 -3.71
CA ALA A 80 11.65 4.47 -3.07
C ALA A 80 12.09 5.92 -2.88
N THR A 81 11.26 6.87 -3.28
CA THR A 81 11.54 8.28 -3.02
C THR A 81 11.27 8.61 -1.55
N LEU A 82 11.71 9.79 -1.11
CA LEU A 82 11.35 10.28 0.23
C LEU A 82 9.84 10.44 0.38
N ASP A 83 9.17 10.82 -0.70
CA ASP A 83 7.72 11.00 -0.71
C ASP A 83 6.98 9.67 -0.70
N ASP A 84 7.52 8.63 -1.36
CA ASP A 84 6.99 7.27 -1.24
C ASP A 84 7.05 6.77 0.20
N ILE A 85 8.17 6.99 0.90
CA ILE A 85 8.30 6.58 2.30
C ILE A 85 7.34 7.37 3.19
N ARG A 86 7.18 8.68 2.97
CA ARG A 86 6.17 9.48 3.68
C ARG A 86 4.76 8.97 3.42
N GLU A 87 4.47 8.59 2.18
CA GLU A 87 3.19 8.01 1.80
C GLU A 87 2.96 6.63 2.44
N ALA A 88 4.01 5.80 2.54
CA ALA A 88 3.97 4.53 3.23
C ALA A 88 3.63 4.72 4.72
N VAL A 89 4.31 5.66 5.39
CA VAL A 89 4.04 6.00 6.80
C VAL A 89 2.59 6.43 6.99
N ARG A 90 2.07 7.36 6.17
CA ARG A 90 0.68 7.82 6.26
C ARG A 90 -0.32 6.67 6.04
N THR A 91 -0.04 5.80 5.07
CA THR A 91 -0.88 4.62 4.78
C THR A 91 -0.89 3.66 5.97
N LEU A 92 0.28 3.37 6.56
CA LEU A 92 0.41 2.50 7.72
C LEU A 92 -0.25 3.08 8.97
N GLU A 93 -0.21 4.40 9.18
CA GLU A 93 -0.93 5.06 10.28
C GLU A 93 -2.45 4.92 10.15
N ASP A 94 -2.98 5.00 8.93
CA ASP A 94 -4.41 4.79 8.65
C ASP A 94 -4.84 3.33 8.90
N LEU A 95 -4.02 2.38 8.44
CA LEU A 95 -4.24 0.96 8.67
C LEU A 95 -4.14 0.60 10.15
N GLU A 96 -3.15 1.13 10.87
CA GLU A 96 -2.94 0.85 12.30
C GLU A 96 -4.18 1.25 13.10
N ARG A 97 -4.69 2.46 12.87
CA ARG A 97 -5.93 2.95 13.52
C ARG A 97 -7.13 2.06 13.22
N THR A 98 -7.25 1.62 11.96
CA THR A 98 -8.38 0.82 11.48
C THR A 98 -8.32 -0.60 12.05
N THR A 99 -7.18 -1.27 11.91
CA THR A 99 -6.92 -2.62 12.44
C THR A 99 -7.02 -2.68 13.96
N ARG A 100 -6.52 -1.66 14.69
CA ARG A 100 -6.68 -1.57 16.14
C ARG A 100 -8.15 -1.50 16.55
N ARG A 101 -8.99 -0.75 15.82
CA ARG A 101 -10.42 -0.63 16.09
C ARG A 101 -11.19 -1.92 15.79
N VAL A 102 -10.90 -2.56 14.66
CA VAL A 102 -11.71 -3.70 14.16
C VAL A 102 -11.21 -5.05 14.65
N LEU A 103 -9.90 -5.27 14.67
CA LEU A 103 -9.28 -6.54 14.99
C LEU A 103 -8.69 -6.57 16.42
N GLY A 104 -8.46 -5.40 17.01
CA GLY A 104 -7.79 -5.25 18.30
C GLY A 104 -6.26 -5.21 18.18
N GLY A 105 -5.61 -4.57 19.15
CA GLY A 105 -4.15 -4.31 19.12
C GLY A 105 -3.26 -5.55 19.24
N ALA A 106 -3.79 -6.68 19.70
CA ALA A 106 -3.06 -7.95 19.82
C ALA A 106 -3.22 -8.87 18.60
N HIS A 107 -4.00 -8.47 17.60
CA HIS A 107 -4.22 -9.28 16.41
C HIS A 107 -2.93 -9.36 15.55
N PRO A 108 -2.51 -10.54 15.05
CA PRO A 108 -1.26 -10.70 14.30
C PRO A 108 -1.12 -9.77 13.08
N PHE A 109 -2.23 -9.47 12.42
CA PHE A 109 -2.24 -8.48 11.34
C PHE A 109 -1.95 -7.06 11.84
N ALA A 110 -2.54 -6.65 12.98
CA ALA A 110 -2.30 -5.34 13.56
C ALA A 110 -0.85 -5.19 14.05
N THR A 111 -0.26 -6.25 14.62
CA THR A 111 1.14 -6.22 15.05
C THR A 111 2.10 -6.06 13.86
N GLY A 112 1.83 -6.73 12.74
CA GLY A 112 2.62 -6.55 11.51
C GLY A 112 2.59 -5.12 10.98
N ILE A 113 1.43 -4.45 11.06
CA ILE A 113 1.28 -3.03 10.70
C ILE A 113 2.13 -2.13 11.60
N VAL A 114 2.12 -2.37 12.90
CA VAL A 114 2.91 -1.60 13.88
C VAL A 114 4.41 -1.73 13.60
N ASP A 115 4.88 -2.93 13.29
CA ASP A 115 6.29 -3.18 12.97
C ASP A 115 6.70 -2.50 11.66
N ALA A 116 5.89 -2.65 10.60
CA ALA A 116 6.13 -1.96 9.33
C ALA A 116 6.13 -0.43 9.49
N LEU A 117 5.23 0.11 10.33
CA LEU A 117 5.17 1.55 10.63
C LEU A 117 6.44 2.01 11.36
N ARG A 118 6.92 1.24 12.33
CA ARG A 118 8.16 1.53 13.05
C ARG A 118 9.35 1.57 12.09
N GLN A 119 9.46 0.57 11.21
CA GLN A 119 10.54 0.47 10.22
C GLN A 119 10.48 1.61 9.18
N SER A 120 9.29 1.91 8.67
CA SER A 120 9.07 3.01 7.72
C SER A 120 9.45 4.37 8.32
N ARG A 121 9.09 4.63 9.59
CA ARG A 121 9.47 5.86 10.30
C ARG A 121 10.98 5.94 10.55
N ALA A 122 11.62 4.83 10.90
CA ALA A 122 13.08 4.79 11.08
C ALA A 122 13.80 5.12 9.76
N THR A 123 13.36 4.51 8.66
CA THR A 123 13.90 4.75 7.32
C THR A 123 13.69 6.20 6.88
N LEU A 124 12.49 6.76 7.13
CA LEU A 124 12.20 8.16 6.84
C LEU A 124 13.18 9.10 7.56
N ARG A 125 13.35 8.93 8.87
CA ARG A 125 14.26 9.74 9.69
C ARG A 125 15.71 9.63 9.20
N ALA A 126 16.17 8.42 8.89
CA ALA A 126 17.53 8.20 8.39
C ALA A 126 17.77 8.93 7.06
N ARG A 127 16.81 8.87 6.12
CA ARG A 127 16.92 9.55 4.83
C ARG A 127 16.78 11.07 4.93
N GLU A 128 15.96 11.58 5.85
CA GLU A 128 15.85 13.01 6.13
C GLU A 128 17.14 13.56 6.75
N ALA A 129 17.71 12.86 7.73
CA ALA A 129 19.00 13.22 8.32
C ALA A 129 20.14 13.20 7.28
N GLY A 130 20.17 12.18 6.41
CA GLY A 130 21.15 12.10 5.33
C GLY A 130 21.05 13.22 4.29
N LYS A 131 19.86 13.79 4.07
CA LYS A 131 19.68 14.97 3.20
C LYS A 131 20.14 16.27 3.87
N SER A 132 19.94 16.40 5.18
CA SER A 132 20.31 17.61 5.92
C SER A 132 21.83 17.83 5.99
N VAL A 133 22.63 16.76 5.96
CA VAL A 133 24.10 16.85 6.04
C VAL A 133 24.75 17.35 4.73
N VAL A 134 24.03 17.29 3.60
CA VAL A 134 24.59 17.66 2.28
C VAL A 134 24.56 19.17 2.00
N PHE A 135 23.95 19.98 2.87
CA PHE A 135 23.79 21.44 2.67
C PHE A 135 24.74 22.33 3.49
N GLU A 136 25.69 21.77 4.24
CA GLU A 136 26.70 22.57 4.96
C GLU A 136 28.09 22.43 4.29
N TYR A 137 28.29 22.97 3.09
CA TYR A 137 29.62 23.34 2.58
C TYR A 137 29.51 24.30 1.38
N THR A 138 29.27 25.58 1.65
CA THR A 138 29.66 26.72 0.80
C THR A 138 29.84 27.95 1.66
#